data_AF-A0AA35RG71-F1
#
_entry.id   AF-A0AA35RG71-F1
#
_cell.length_a   1.000
_cell.length_b   1.000
_cell.length_c   1.000
_cell.angle_alpha   90.00
_cell.angle_beta   90.00
_cell.angle_gamma   90.00
#
_symmetry.space_group_name_H-M   'P 1'
#
loop_
_entity.id
_entity.type
_entity.pdbx_description
1 polymer ?
#
loop_
_entity_poly.entity_id
_entity_poly.type
_entity_poly.pdbx_seq_one_letter_code
_entity_poly.pdbx_strand_id
1 'polypeptide(L)'
;MKSKYPHLPYILMGHSMGGLIVAHATILRGDMFAGLVLSAAAVRPVVVSPVTAAIVNFGAKSLAFVMPRVPLFPWKTSNITSLPEEVMMS
;
A
#
# COMPACT_ATOMS: atom_id res chain seq x y z
N MET A 1 6.91 -18.29 3.21
CA MET A 1 7.65 -17.79 2.04
C MET A 1 9.15 -17.95 2.25
N LYS A 2 9.80 -17.26 3.21
CA LYS A 2 11.27 -17.33 3.40
C LYS A 2 11.78 -18.73 3.76
N SER A 3 10.99 -19.47 4.55
CA SER A 3 11.23 -20.90 4.84
C SER A 3 11.11 -21.83 3.64
N LYS A 4 10.34 -21.43 2.62
CA LYS A 4 10.08 -22.22 1.41
C LYS A 4 11.06 -21.90 0.28
N TYR A 5 11.59 -20.68 0.24
CA TYR A 5 12.57 -20.20 -0.75
C TYR A 5 13.66 -19.37 -0.08
N PRO A 6 14.60 -20.01 0.65
CA PRO A 6 15.57 -19.31 1.49
C PRO A 6 16.67 -18.57 0.72
N HIS A 7 16.97 -18.99 -0.51
CA HIS A 7 18.08 -18.43 -1.31
C HIS A 7 17.66 -17.33 -2.29
N LEU A 8 16.36 -17.07 -2.44
CA LEU A 8 15.88 -16.06 -3.38
C LEU A 8 15.85 -14.66 -2.72
N PRO A 9 16.15 -13.60 -3.48
CA PRO A 9 16.02 -12.23 -2.97
C PRO A 9 14.56 -11.89 -2.69
N TYR A 10 14.32 -11.23 -1.55
CA TYR A 10 12.97 -10.79 -1.15
C TYR A 10 12.78 -9.32 -1.53
N ILE A 11 11.92 -9.06 -2.50
CA ILE A 11 11.56 -7.69 -2.91
C ILE A 11 10.17 -7.36 -2.37
N LEU A 12 10.06 -6.24 -1.68
CA LEU A 12 8.79 -5.76 -1.14
C LEU A 12 8.18 -4.76 -2.13
N MET A 13 6.90 -4.91 -2.47
CA MET A 13 6.21 -4.01 -3.38
C MET A 13 4.91 -3.52 -2.76
N GLY A 14 4.63 -2.21 -2.89
CA GLY A 14 3.41 -1.64 -2.37
C GLY A 14 2.86 -0.53 -3.25
N HIS A 15 1.53 -0.52 -3.38
CA HIS A 15 0.77 0.49 -4.09
C HIS A 15 -0.10 1.31 -3.14
N SER A 16 -0.23 2.62 -3.37
CA SER A 16 -1.11 3.50 -2.56
C SER A 16 -0.79 3.36 -1.05
N MET A 17 -1.77 3.08 -0.20
CA MET A 17 -1.57 2.78 1.22
C MET A 17 -0.63 1.59 1.45
N GLY A 18 -0.72 0.55 0.61
CA GLY A 18 0.21 -0.58 0.64
C GLY A 18 1.66 -0.13 0.48
N GLY A 19 1.91 0.91 -0.33
CA GLY A 19 3.21 1.55 -0.47
C GLY A 19 3.75 2.14 0.84
N LEU A 20 2.90 2.81 1.62
CA LEU A 20 3.27 3.32 2.94
C LEU A 20 3.61 2.19 3.91
N ILE A 21 2.80 1.12 3.91
CA ILE A 21 3.01 -0.05 4.77
C ILE A 21 4.37 -0.70 4.48
N VAL A 22 4.65 -0.99 3.21
CA VAL A 22 5.91 -1.64 2.83
C VAL A 22 7.12 -0.73 3.06
N ALA A 23 6.98 0.59 2.84
CA ALA A 23 8.04 1.54 3.15
C ALA A 23 8.36 1.54 4.66
N HIS A 24 7.33 1.55 5.51
CA HIS A 24 7.53 1.48 6.95
C HIS A 24 8.15 0.14 7.39
N ALA A 25 7.72 -0.98 6.81
CA ALA A 25 8.28 -2.30 7.09
C ALA A 25 9.77 -2.36 6.73
N THR A 26 10.17 -1.79 5.60
CA THR A 26 11.57 -1.72 5.18
C THR A 26 12.41 -0.82 6.10
N ILE A 27 11.86 0.27 6.65
CA ILE A 27 12.58 1.09 7.65
C ILE A 27 12.87 0.28 8.92
N LEU A 28 11.93 -0.55 9.37
CA LEU A 28 12.06 -1.31 10.62
C LEU A 28 12.86 -2.62 10.50
N ARG A 29 12.95 -3.17 9.30
CA ARG A 29 13.47 -4.53 9.01
C ARG A 29 14.19 -4.58 7.65
N GLY A 30 14.94 -3.53 7.30
CA GLY A 30 15.53 -3.38 5.96
C GLY A 30 16.50 -4.49 5.59
N ASP A 31 17.17 -5.07 6.58
CA ASP A 31 18.05 -6.24 6.46
C ASP A 31 17.36 -7.50 5.94
N MET A 32 16.03 -7.57 6.04
CA MET A 32 15.25 -8.72 5.59
C MET A 32 14.95 -8.70 4.09
N PHE A 33 15.10 -7.55 3.41
CA PHE A 33 14.64 -7.34 2.03
C PHE A 33 15.81 -6.94 1.14
N ALA A 34 15.88 -7.53 -0.06
CA ALA A 34 16.86 -7.18 -1.09
C ALA A 34 16.47 -5.91 -1.87
N GLY A 35 15.21 -5.48 -1.80
CA GLY A 35 14.74 -4.28 -2.48
C GLY A 35 13.31 -3.87 -2.13
N LEU A 36 12.96 -2.63 -2.48
CA LEU A 36 11.66 -2.02 -2.27
C LEU A 36 11.17 -1.35 -3.56
N VAL A 37 9.93 -1.65 -3.97
CA VAL A 37 9.26 -1.04 -5.12
C VAL A 37 8.00 -0.32 -4.65
N LEU A 38 7.94 1.00 -4.89
CA LEU A 38 6.81 1.85 -4.51
C LEU A 38 6.07 2.35 -5.75
N SER A 39 4.77 2.12 -5.80
CA SER A 39 3.90 2.60 -6.88
C SER A 39 2.81 3.51 -6.32
N ALA A 40 2.82 4.80 -6.66
CA ALA A 40 1.86 5.78 -6.14
C ALA A 40 1.68 5.69 -4.60
N ALA A 41 2.78 5.46 -3.88
CA ALA A 41 2.73 5.19 -2.44
C ALA A 41 2.22 6.41 -1.66
N ALA A 42 1.36 6.18 -0.67
CA ALA A 42 0.79 7.20 0.21
C ALA A 42 1.80 7.65 1.28
N VAL A 43 3.03 7.99 0.86
CA VAL A 43 4.07 8.52 1.75
C VAL A 43 3.93 10.03 1.86
N ARG A 44 4.28 10.59 3.02
CA ARG A 44 4.27 12.05 3.21
C ARG A 44 5.40 12.67 2.36
N PRO A 45 5.07 13.49 1.35
CA PRO A 45 6.08 14.11 0.52
C PRO A 45 6.78 15.23 1.30
N VAL A 46 8.10 15.35 1.13
CA VAL A 46 8.83 16.53 1.58
C VAL A 46 8.54 17.66 0.60
N VAL A 47 7.86 18.70 1.06
CA VAL A 47 7.55 19.86 0.24
C VAL A 47 8.79 20.75 0.20
N VAL A 48 9.56 20.61 -0.86
CA VAL A 48 10.82 21.36 -1.06
C VAL A 48 10.65 22.59 -1.94
N SER A 49 9.49 22.78 -2.59
CA SER A 49 9.22 23.91 -3.46
C SER A 49 7.71 24.23 -3.57
N PRO A 50 7.34 25.44 -4.02
CA PRO A 50 5.95 25.79 -4.33
C PRO A 50 5.31 24.87 -5.38
N VAL A 51 6.10 24.37 -6.33
CA VAL A 51 5.64 23.43 -7.37
C VAL A 51 5.27 22.08 -6.75
N THR A 52 6.13 21.56 -5.86
CA THR A 52 5.85 20.32 -5.12
C THR A 52 4.61 20.48 -4.25
N ALA A 53 4.43 21.64 -3.60
CA ALA A 53 3.23 21.94 -2.81
C ALA A 53 1.95 21.90 -3.67
N ALA A 54 1.99 22.48 -4.87
CA ALA A 54 0.85 22.49 -5.78
C ALA A 54 0.43 21.08 -6.22
N ILE A 55 1.39 20.22 -6.55
CA ILE A 55 1.14 18.82 -6.95
C ILE A 55 0.49 18.03 -5.81
N VAL A 56 1.04 18.16 -4.59
CA VAL A 56 0.51 17.47 -3.40
C VAL A 56 -0.91 17.94 -3.07
N ASN A 57 -1.13 19.26 -3.11
CA ASN A 57 -2.45 19.84 -2.87
C ASN A 57 -3.48 19.42 -3.93
N PHE A 58 -3.06 19.33 -5.19
CA PHE A 58 -3.92 18.84 -6.27
C PHE A 58 -4.31 17.38 -6.04
N GLY A 59 -3.33 16.50 -5.79
CA GLY A 59 -3.59 15.09 -5.50
C GLY A 59 -4.50 14.88 -4.29
N ALA A 60 -4.27 15.64 -3.21
CA ALA A 60 -5.12 15.60 -2.01
C ALA A 60 -6.55 16.03 -2.29
N LYS A 61 -6.76 17.10 -3.08
CA LYS A 61 -8.10 17.56 -3.48
C LYS A 61 -8.81 16.57 -4.39
N SER A 62 -8.10 15.97 -5.36
CA SER A 62 -8.66 14.93 -6.22
C SER A 62 -9.10 13.72 -5.42
N LEU A 63 -8.29 13.28 -4.45
CA LEU A 63 -8.64 12.17 -3.58
C LEU A 63 -9.85 12.53 -2.69
N ALA A 64 -9.85 13.70 -2.06
CA ALA A 64 -10.95 14.17 -1.21
C ALA A 64 -12.26 14.37 -1.99
N PHE A 65 -12.20 14.63 -3.29
CA PHE A 65 -13.38 14.72 -4.14
C PHE A 65 -13.97 13.34 -4.48
N VAL A 66 -13.10 12.34 -4.70
CA VAL A 66 -13.50 10.98 -5.09
C VAL A 66 -13.91 10.15 -3.88
N MET A 67 -13.13 10.17 -2.79
CA MET A 67 -13.29 9.29 -1.63
C MET A 67 -14.67 9.32 -0.95
N PRO A 68 -15.34 10.48 -0.71
CA PRO A 68 -16.67 10.50 -0.10
C PRO A 68 -17.79 10.03 -1.05
N ARG A 69 -17.50 9.86 -2.35
CA ARG A 69 -18.45 9.44 -3.38
C ARG A 69 -18.29 7.98 -3.80
N VAL A 70 -17.28 7.29 -3.28
CA VAL A 70 -17.16 5.84 -3.43
C VAL A 70 -17.98 5.24 -2.29
N PRO A 71 -19.21 4.73 -2.52
CA PRO A 71 -19.84 3.89 -1.51
C PRO A 71 -18.82 2.81 -1.17
N LEU A 72 -18.63 2.49 0.11
CA LEU A 72 -17.81 1.36 0.53
C LEU A 72 -18.34 0.16 -0.24
N PHE A 73 -17.73 -0.15 -1.39
CA PHE A 73 -18.21 -1.19 -2.26
C PHE A 73 -18.23 -2.44 -1.39
N PRO A 74 -19.26 -3.28 -1.45
CA PRO A 74 -19.18 -4.59 -0.82
C PRO A 74 -18.07 -5.34 -1.57
N TRP A 75 -16.85 -5.27 -1.04
CA TRP A 75 -15.72 -6.00 -1.56
C TRP A 75 -16.13 -7.47 -1.47
N LYS A 76 -16.29 -8.15 -2.61
CA LYS A 76 -16.48 -9.61 -2.63
C LYS A 76 -15.19 -10.24 -2.12
N THR A 77 -15.18 -10.58 -0.82
CA THR A 77 -14.05 -11.22 -0.14
C THR A 77 -13.89 -12.69 -0.52
N SER A 78 -14.88 -13.29 -1.20
CA SER A 78 -14.88 -14.69 -1.64
C SER A 78 -13.68 -15.06 -2.50
N ASN A 79 -13.06 -14.11 -3.20
CA ASN A 79 -11.87 -14.34 -4.03
C ASN A 79 -10.58 -13.86 -3.37
N ILE A 80 -10.66 -13.29 -2.17
CA ILE A 80 -9.53 -12.71 -1.43
C ILE A 80 -9.00 -13.72 -0.41
N THR A 81 -9.87 -14.59 0.11
CA THR A 81 -9.52 -15.60 1.09
C THR A 81 -9.88 -16.99 0.58
N SER A 82 -9.04 -17.98 0.89
CA SER A 82 -9.34 -19.40 0.68
C SER A 82 -10.08 -20.01 1.88
N LEU A 83 -10.45 -19.19 2.87
CA LEU A 83 -11.17 -19.66 4.05
C LEU A 83 -12.63 -19.98 3.68
N PRO A 84 -13.19 -21.08 4.22
CA PRO A 84 -14.58 -21.45 3.97
C PRO A 84 -15.54 -20.36 4.47
N GLU A 85 -16.64 -20.19 3.74
CA GLU A 85 -17.61 -19.09 3.89
C GLU A 85 -18.23 -19.03 5.30
N GLU A 86 -18.31 -20.16 5.99
CA GLU A 86 -18.78 -20.32 7.37
C GLU A 86 -18.00 -19.49 8.41
N VAL A 87 -16.74 -19.15 8.13
CA VAL A 87 -15.88 -18.37 9.06
C VAL A 87 -16.02 -16.86 8.84
N MET A 88 -16.65 -16.41 7.75
CA MET A 88 -16.76 -14.99 7.39
C MET A 88 -18.01 -14.29 7.94
N MET A 89 -18.98 -15.01 8.52
CA MET A 89 -20.25 -14.46 9.04
C MET A 89 -20.39 -14.52 10.58
N SER A 90 -19.35 -14.90 11.30
CA SER A 90 -19.26 -14.84 12.78
C SER A 90 -18.47 -13.63 13.24
#